data_AF-A0A8T4U9M8-F1
#
_entry.id   AF-A0A8T4U9M8-F1
#
_cell.length_a   1.000
_cell.length_b   1.000
_cell.length_c   1.000
_cell.angle_alpha   90.00
_cell.angle_beta   90.00
_cell.angle_gamma   90.00
#
_symmetry.space_group_name_H-M   'P 1'
#
loop_
_entity.id
_entity.type
_entity.pdbx_description
1 polymer ?
#
loop_
_entity_poly.entity_id
_entity_poly.type
_entity_poly.pdbx_seq_one_letter_code
_entity_poly.pdbx_strand_id
1 'polypeptide(L)'
;MIKSPKTYHYLYPHRLTYFMQLKKGIYAEHEAEQFLAKSLPVAASILTKKYEQAVEFIKKQKLSYPVVLKLISKQALHKTDIGGVKIAKSDDELLNYYNELLAVSKKKKIKIAGKTEGILVQEFIEGKQLLVGIKKDATFGHVIAFGFGGILVEVMKDVSFRVCPIEEHDAQQMIDELKSSKILYGVRGDKPVAFKELKQILIKASKIAEKNPEISELDINPLIINEKFAKVVDARIVVE
;
A
#
# COMPACT_ATOMS: atom_id res chain seq x y z
N MET A 1 17.52 -31.01 27.82
CA MET A 1 17.92 -30.98 26.39
C MET A 1 16.99 -30.01 25.65
N ILE A 2 17.43 -28.76 25.50
CA ILE A 2 16.65 -27.67 24.91
C ILE A 2 16.86 -27.71 23.39
N LYS A 3 15.78 -27.95 22.64
CA LYS A 3 15.80 -27.91 21.17
C LYS A 3 15.72 -26.45 20.71
N SER A 4 16.75 -26.02 19.99
CA SER A 4 16.84 -24.74 19.28
C SER A 4 15.66 -24.54 18.29
N PRO A 5 15.06 -23.33 18.20
CA PRO A 5 14.05 -23.04 17.19
C PRO A 5 14.70 -22.87 15.81
N LYS A 6 14.20 -23.65 14.85
CA LYS A 6 14.56 -23.57 13.43
C LYS A 6 14.26 -22.17 12.90
N THR A 7 15.30 -21.43 12.55
CA THR A 7 15.24 -20.22 11.73
C THR A 7 14.82 -20.62 10.31
N TYR A 8 13.60 -20.25 9.90
CA TYR A 8 13.17 -20.41 8.52
C TYR A 8 13.75 -19.25 7.70
N HIS A 9 14.83 -19.54 6.97
CA HIS A 9 15.35 -18.67 5.92
C HIS A 9 14.32 -18.61 4.78
N TYR A 10 13.83 -17.41 4.50
CA TYR A 10 13.16 -17.13 3.24
C TYR A 10 14.17 -17.36 2.11
N LEU A 11 13.96 -18.40 1.32
CA LEU A 11 14.57 -18.50 0.00
C LEU A 11 13.88 -17.48 -0.92
N TYR A 12 14.23 -16.21 -0.76
CA TYR A 12 14.38 -15.37 -1.94
C TYR A 12 15.59 -15.94 -2.68
N PRO A 13 15.46 -16.39 -3.93
CA PRO A 13 16.61 -16.91 -4.66
C PRO A 13 17.69 -15.82 -4.72
N HIS A 14 18.75 -16.01 -3.95
CA HIS A 14 19.99 -15.27 -4.08
C HIS A 14 20.63 -15.68 -5.41
N ARG A 15 20.30 -14.97 -6.50
CA ARG A 15 21.18 -14.72 -7.65
C ARG A 15 20.49 -13.76 -8.61
N LEU A 16 21.21 -12.67 -8.91
CA LEU A 16 20.89 -11.55 -9.79
C LEU A 16 19.87 -10.55 -9.20
N THR A 17 20.40 -9.43 -8.72
CA THR A 17 19.73 -8.13 -8.68
C THR A 17 19.23 -7.79 -10.09
N TYR A 18 18.09 -8.36 -10.49
CA TYR A 18 17.27 -7.78 -11.53
C TYR A 18 16.71 -6.48 -10.93
N PHE A 19 17.37 -5.37 -11.24
CA PHE A 19 16.67 -4.10 -11.27
C PHE A 19 15.46 -4.35 -12.18
N MET A 20 14.25 -4.36 -11.60
CA MET A 20 13.07 -4.03 -12.40
C MET A 20 13.33 -2.59 -12.81
N GLN A 21 13.93 -2.38 -13.98
CA GLN A 21 13.88 -1.07 -14.62
C GLN A 21 12.40 -0.79 -14.84
N LEU A 22 11.89 0.22 -14.14
CA LEU A 22 10.53 0.67 -14.38
C LEU A 22 10.48 1.12 -15.84
N LYS A 23 9.55 0.54 -16.58
CA LYS A 23 9.28 0.96 -17.95
C LYS A 23 8.27 2.08 -17.88
N LYS A 24 8.32 2.96 -18.86
CA LYS A 24 7.30 4.01 -19.05
C LYS A 24 5.89 3.42 -18.94
N GLY A 25 5.07 4.00 -18.06
CA GLY A 25 3.73 3.51 -17.81
C GLY A 25 3.20 3.83 -16.42
N ILE A 26 1.99 3.33 -16.15
CA ILE A 26 1.32 3.42 -14.85
C ILE A 26 1.31 2.03 -14.24
N TYR A 27 1.89 1.92 -13.05
CA TYR A 27 1.81 0.75 -12.19
C TYR A 27 0.76 1.03 -11.12
N ALA A 28 -0.30 0.23 -11.06
CA ALA A 28 -1.39 0.41 -10.11
C ALA A 28 -1.49 -0.76 -9.15
N GLU A 29 -1.85 -0.47 -7.90
CA GLU A 29 -2.14 -1.43 -6.83
C GLU A 29 -1.10 -2.55 -6.78
N HIS A 30 -1.46 -3.76 -7.21
CA HIS A 30 -0.62 -4.94 -7.06
C HIS A 30 0.79 -4.78 -7.62
N GLU A 31 0.94 -4.13 -8.78
CA GLU A 31 2.26 -3.95 -9.38
C GLU A 31 3.11 -2.93 -8.60
N ALA A 32 2.49 -1.85 -8.13
CA ALA A 32 3.14 -0.85 -7.30
C ALA A 32 3.49 -1.43 -5.91
N GLU A 33 2.55 -2.14 -5.29
CA GLU A 33 2.73 -2.89 -4.04
C GLU A 33 3.89 -3.88 -4.12
N GLN A 34 3.97 -4.69 -5.19
CA GLN A 34 5.09 -5.61 -5.41
C GLN A 34 6.44 -4.89 -5.55
N PHE A 35 6.46 -3.74 -6.21
CA PHE A 35 7.67 -2.93 -6.31
C PHE A 35 8.08 -2.37 -4.94
N LEU A 36 7.13 -1.78 -4.20
CA LEU A 36 7.36 -1.15 -2.91
C LEU A 36 7.70 -2.16 -1.81
N ALA A 37 7.14 -3.37 -1.84
CA ALA A 37 7.36 -4.43 -0.84
C ALA A 37 8.84 -4.83 -0.66
N LYS A 38 9.70 -4.49 -1.63
CA LYS A 38 11.16 -4.69 -1.55
C LYS A 38 11.84 -3.76 -0.54
N SER A 39 11.19 -2.67 -0.15
CA SER A 39 11.79 -1.60 0.67
C SER A 39 10.85 -1.10 1.77
N LEU A 40 9.55 -1.12 1.54
CA LEU A 40 8.50 -0.67 2.46
C LEU A 40 7.67 -1.84 2.98
N PRO A 41 7.13 -1.75 4.21
CA PRO A 41 6.12 -2.67 4.69
C PRO A 41 4.82 -2.46 3.91
N VAL A 42 4.40 -3.49 3.17
CA VAL A 42 3.16 -3.51 2.38
C VAL A 42 2.22 -4.56 2.98
N ALA A 43 0.91 -4.28 2.96
CA ALA A 43 -0.11 -5.25 3.35
C ALA A 43 0.05 -6.54 2.56
N ALA A 44 -0.02 -7.69 3.23
CA ALA A 44 0.11 -8.96 2.52
C ALA A 44 -1.03 -9.10 1.51
N SER A 45 -0.72 -9.34 0.23
CA SER A 45 -1.72 -9.49 -0.82
C SER A 45 -1.38 -10.57 -1.85
N ILE A 46 -2.42 -11.11 -2.51
CA ILE A 46 -2.30 -11.95 -3.71
C ILE A 46 -3.29 -11.47 -4.76
N LEU A 47 -2.84 -11.35 -6.01
CA LEU A 47 -3.72 -11.18 -7.16
C LEU A 47 -4.03 -12.55 -7.77
N THR A 48 -5.31 -12.89 -7.86
CA THR A 48 -5.74 -14.21 -8.35
C THR A 48 -7.01 -14.16 -9.18
N LYS A 49 -7.15 -15.14 -10.08
CA LYS A 49 -8.37 -15.43 -10.85
C LYS A 49 -9.03 -16.74 -10.43
N LYS A 50 -8.48 -17.38 -9.40
CA LYS A 50 -8.95 -18.65 -8.84
C LYS A 50 -9.17 -18.48 -7.34
N TYR A 51 -10.36 -18.87 -6.88
CA TYR A 51 -10.75 -18.76 -5.48
C TYR A 51 -9.82 -19.60 -4.57
N GLU A 52 -9.41 -20.77 -5.04
CA GLU A 52 -8.57 -21.70 -4.29
C GLU A 52 -7.22 -21.07 -3.90
N GLN A 53 -6.64 -20.26 -4.80
CA GLN A 53 -5.39 -19.55 -4.54
C GLN A 53 -5.55 -18.47 -3.47
N ALA A 54 -6.72 -17.83 -3.36
CA ALA A 54 -7.00 -16.88 -2.28
C ALA A 54 -7.04 -17.59 -0.92
N VAL A 55 -7.72 -18.74 -0.84
CA VAL A 55 -7.82 -19.54 0.39
C VAL A 55 -6.44 -20.06 0.81
N GLU A 56 -5.65 -20.59 -0.13
CA GLU A 56 -4.28 -21.04 0.12
C GLU A 56 -3.39 -19.90 0.64
N PHE A 57 -3.52 -18.72 0.04
CA PHE A 57 -2.78 -17.53 0.45
C PHE A 57 -3.12 -17.12 1.90
N ILE A 58 -4.40 -17.01 2.24
CA ILE A 58 -4.87 -16.65 3.59
C ILE A 58 -4.27 -17.62 4.62
N LYS A 59 -4.36 -18.93 4.35
CA LYS A 59 -3.81 -19.98 5.23
C LYS A 59 -2.29 -19.88 5.37
N LYS A 60 -1.58 -19.72 4.25
CA LYS A 60 -0.10 -19.65 4.24
C LYS A 60 0.43 -18.43 4.96
N GLN A 61 -0.22 -17.28 4.80
CA GLN A 61 0.13 -16.02 5.46
C GLN A 61 -0.42 -15.93 6.89
N LYS A 62 -1.26 -16.88 7.31
CA LYS A 62 -1.93 -16.89 8.62
C LYS A 62 -2.70 -15.59 8.87
N LEU A 63 -3.39 -15.10 7.83
CA LEU A 63 -4.21 -13.91 7.97
C LEU A 63 -5.44 -14.22 8.80
N SER A 64 -5.75 -13.32 9.73
CA SER A 64 -7.04 -13.31 10.42
C SER A 64 -8.07 -12.58 9.57
N TYR A 65 -9.34 -12.94 9.74
CA TYR A 65 -10.44 -12.13 9.24
C TYR A 65 -10.60 -10.84 10.07
N PRO A 66 -11.11 -9.75 9.46
CA PRO A 66 -11.54 -9.68 8.07
C PRO A 66 -10.38 -9.64 7.04
N VAL A 67 -10.69 -9.88 5.78
CA VAL A 67 -9.78 -9.69 4.63
C VAL A 67 -10.47 -8.84 3.56
N VAL A 68 -9.69 -8.13 2.76
CA VAL A 68 -10.19 -7.24 1.70
C VAL A 68 -10.09 -7.94 0.35
N LEU A 69 -11.16 -7.87 -0.45
CA LEU A 69 -11.16 -8.25 -1.85
C LEU A 69 -11.30 -6.99 -2.72
N LYS A 70 -10.42 -6.79 -3.69
CA LYS A 70 -10.48 -5.68 -4.66
C LYS A 70 -10.51 -6.22 -6.09
N LEU A 71 -11.42 -5.72 -6.93
CA LEU A 71 -11.44 -5.99 -8.36
C LEU A 71 -10.40 -5.12 -9.07
N ILE A 72 -9.35 -5.76 -9.59
CA ILE A 72 -8.25 -5.08 -10.28
C ILE A 72 -8.43 -5.21 -11.80
N SER A 73 -8.55 -4.08 -12.48
CA SER A 73 -8.59 -3.99 -13.94
C SER A 73 -8.17 -2.60 -14.40
N LYS A 74 -7.55 -2.50 -15.57
CA LYS A 74 -7.23 -1.20 -16.19
C LYS A 74 -8.48 -0.37 -16.50
N GLN A 75 -9.65 -1.00 -16.56
CA GLN A 75 -10.94 -0.36 -16.85
C GLN A 75 -11.69 0.05 -15.56
N ALA A 76 -11.16 -0.29 -14.38
CA ALA A 76 -11.79 -0.10 -13.09
C ALA A 76 -10.92 0.81 -12.19
N LEU A 77 -10.79 2.09 -12.56
CA LEU A 77 -9.97 3.06 -11.82
C LEU A 77 -10.60 3.40 -10.45
N HIS A 78 -11.90 3.72 -10.42
CA HIS A 78 -12.65 3.97 -9.18
C HIS A 78 -13.43 2.73 -8.73
N LYS A 79 -12.72 1.81 -8.08
CA LYS A 79 -13.26 0.49 -7.70
C LYS A 79 -14.43 0.58 -6.72
N THR A 80 -14.38 1.51 -5.77
CA THR A 80 -15.45 1.68 -4.77
C THR A 80 -16.79 2.01 -5.43
N ASP A 81 -16.79 2.89 -6.43
CA ASP A 81 -17.99 3.34 -7.15
C ASP A 81 -18.68 2.22 -7.94
N ILE A 82 -17.91 1.17 -8.27
CA ILE A 82 -18.43 -0.01 -8.97
C ILE A 82 -18.74 -1.18 -8.04
N GLY A 83 -18.64 -0.99 -6.72
CA GLY A 83 -18.76 -2.07 -5.73
C GLY A 83 -17.60 -3.07 -5.79
N GLY A 84 -16.47 -2.64 -6.35
CA GLY A 84 -15.27 -3.43 -6.61
C GLY A 84 -14.38 -3.65 -5.39
N VAL A 85 -14.82 -3.25 -4.18
CA VAL A 85 -14.12 -3.50 -2.92
C VAL A 85 -15.09 -4.17 -1.95
N LYS A 86 -14.68 -5.27 -1.35
CA LYS A 86 -15.46 -6.06 -0.39
C LYS A 86 -14.60 -6.41 0.82
N ILE A 87 -15.20 -6.43 2.01
CA ILE A 87 -14.53 -6.82 3.25
C ILE A 87 -15.21 -8.10 3.75
N ALA A 88 -14.53 -9.24 3.60
CA ALA A 88 -15.03 -10.53 4.06
C ALA A 88 -14.62 -10.75 5.52
N LYS A 89 -15.57 -11.16 6.37
CA LYS A 89 -15.36 -11.46 7.79
C LYS A 89 -15.31 -12.96 8.10
N SER A 90 -15.54 -13.80 7.11
CA SER A 90 -15.54 -15.27 7.21
C SER A 90 -15.19 -15.91 5.87
N ASP A 91 -14.93 -17.22 5.88
CA ASP A 91 -14.73 -18.01 4.65
C ASP A 91 -15.98 -17.99 3.74
N ASP A 92 -17.18 -18.01 4.32
CA ASP A 92 -18.44 -17.94 3.56
C ASP A 92 -18.61 -16.59 2.86
N GLU A 93 -18.31 -15.50 3.58
CA GLU A 93 -18.31 -14.16 2.98
C GLU A 93 -17.23 -14.02 1.90
N LEU A 94 -16.05 -14.63 2.11
CA LEU A 94 -14.97 -14.63 1.12
C LEU A 94 -15.43 -15.24 -0.19
N LEU A 95 -16.04 -16.43 -0.16
CA LEU A 95 -16.56 -17.10 -1.35
C LEU A 95 -17.65 -16.28 -2.03
N ASN A 96 -18.61 -15.78 -1.26
CA ASN A 96 -19.72 -15.00 -1.79
C ASN A 96 -19.23 -13.72 -2.49
N TYR A 97 -18.39 -12.94 -1.81
CA TYR A 97 -17.85 -11.70 -2.37
C TYR A 97 -16.89 -11.93 -3.53
N TYR A 98 -16.13 -13.03 -3.53
CA TYR A 98 -15.29 -13.38 -4.68
C TYR A 98 -16.15 -13.60 -5.94
N ASN A 99 -17.23 -14.37 -5.81
CA ASN A 99 -18.17 -14.62 -6.90
C ASN A 99 -18.91 -13.35 -7.33
N GLU A 100 -19.29 -12.49 -6.38
CA GLU A 100 -19.93 -11.21 -6.66
C GLU A 100 -19.01 -10.30 -7.50
N LEU A 101 -17.73 -10.18 -7.15
CA LEU A 101 -16.78 -9.36 -7.91
C LEU A 101 -16.57 -9.90 -9.33
N LEU A 102 -16.53 -11.22 -9.51
CA LEU A 102 -16.52 -11.83 -10.84
C LEU A 102 -17.80 -11.52 -11.64
N ALA A 103 -18.95 -11.53 -10.99
CA ALA A 103 -20.23 -11.17 -11.61
C ALA A 103 -20.28 -9.68 -12.00
N VAL A 104 -19.77 -8.78 -11.15
CA VAL A 104 -19.63 -7.34 -11.44
C VAL A 104 -18.75 -7.14 -12.67
N SER A 105 -17.60 -7.82 -12.73
CA SER A 105 -16.69 -7.76 -13.88
C SER A 105 -17.40 -8.18 -15.18
N LYS A 106 -18.13 -9.31 -15.18
CA LYS A 106 -18.91 -9.77 -16.34
C LYS A 106 -20.00 -8.78 -16.74
N LYS A 107 -20.83 -8.34 -15.78
CA LYS A 107 -21.97 -7.43 -16.01
C LYS A 107 -21.52 -6.10 -16.59
N LYS A 108 -20.42 -5.54 -16.09
CA LYS A 108 -19.85 -4.27 -16.56
C LYS A 108 -18.89 -4.42 -17.75
N LYS A 109 -18.72 -5.65 -18.29
CA LYS A 109 -17.78 -5.98 -19.38
C LYS A 109 -16.33 -5.57 -19.06
N ILE A 110 -15.97 -5.57 -17.78
CA ILE A 110 -14.61 -5.25 -17.29
C ILE A 110 -13.73 -6.46 -17.56
N LYS A 111 -12.72 -6.30 -18.40
CA LYS A 111 -11.75 -7.37 -18.68
C LYS A 111 -10.83 -7.57 -17.48
N ILE A 112 -10.69 -8.81 -17.04
CA ILE A 112 -9.72 -9.26 -16.02
C ILE A 112 -8.76 -10.32 -16.58
N ALA A 113 -8.49 -10.25 -17.89
CA ALA A 113 -7.72 -11.27 -18.60
C ALA A 113 -6.21 -11.02 -18.54
N GLY A 114 -5.78 -9.79 -18.25
CA GLY A 114 -4.36 -9.42 -18.14
C GLY A 114 -3.65 -10.11 -16.98
N LYS A 115 -2.31 -10.18 -17.05
CA LYS A 115 -1.47 -10.74 -15.99
C LYS A 115 -1.56 -9.95 -14.68
N THR A 116 -1.98 -8.69 -14.76
CA THR A 116 -2.06 -7.72 -13.66
C THR A 116 -3.51 -7.36 -13.33
N GLU A 117 -4.45 -8.22 -13.74
CA GLU A 117 -5.88 -8.07 -13.50
C GLU A 117 -6.45 -9.32 -12.82
N GLY A 118 -7.53 -9.16 -12.04
CA GLY A 118 -8.12 -10.25 -11.26
C GLY A 118 -8.76 -9.73 -9.97
N ILE A 119 -8.87 -10.61 -8.98
CA ILE A 119 -9.28 -10.26 -7.62
C ILE A 119 -8.05 -10.23 -6.74
N LEU A 120 -7.75 -9.06 -6.17
CA LEU A 120 -6.73 -8.90 -5.14
C LEU A 120 -7.34 -9.29 -3.80
N VAL A 121 -6.74 -10.26 -3.10
CA VAL A 121 -7.08 -10.60 -1.72
C VAL A 121 -5.97 -10.09 -0.83
N GLN A 122 -6.30 -9.23 0.12
CA GLN A 122 -5.36 -8.45 0.91
C GLN A 122 -5.70 -8.51 2.41
N GLU A 123 -4.67 -8.50 3.24
CA GLU A 123 -4.77 -8.30 4.70
C GLU A 123 -5.61 -7.06 5.02
N PHE A 124 -6.61 -7.18 5.90
CA PHE A 124 -7.30 -6.02 6.43
C PHE A 124 -6.49 -5.42 7.57
N ILE A 125 -6.34 -4.11 7.54
CA ILE A 125 -5.51 -3.38 8.49
C ILE A 125 -6.31 -2.22 9.06
N GLU A 126 -6.45 -2.20 10.38
CA GLU A 126 -7.05 -1.09 11.11
C GLU A 126 -5.98 -0.11 11.59
N GLY A 127 -6.28 1.18 11.44
CA GLY A 127 -5.42 2.24 11.89
C GLY A 127 -5.81 3.59 11.29
N LYS A 128 -5.01 4.59 11.66
CA LYS A 128 -5.10 5.94 11.10
C LYS A 128 -4.63 5.88 9.64
N GLN A 129 -5.36 6.53 8.74
CA GLN A 129 -5.00 6.62 7.33
C GLN A 129 -4.15 7.86 7.10
N LEU A 130 -3.03 7.67 6.43
CA LEU A 130 -2.06 8.68 6.02
C LEU A 130 -1.86 8.60 4.51
N LEU A 131 -1.31 9.64 3.92
CA LEU A 131 -0.86 9.66 2.53
C LEU A 131 0.63 10.01 2.47
N VAL A 132 1.32 9.41 1.51
CA VAL A 132 2.68 9.79 1.13
C VAL A 132 2.71 9.91 -0.39
N GLY A 133 2.82 11.13 -0.89
CA GLY A 133 2.94 11.43 -2.31
C GLY A 133 4.37 11.82 -2.66
N ILE A 134 4.87 11.44 -3.82
CA ILE A 134 6.08 12.00 -4.42
C ILE A 134 5.75 12.41 -5.84
N LYS A 135 6.18 13.60 -6.22
CA LYS A 135 6.08 14.09 -7.59
C LYS A 135 7.41 14.64 -8.05
N LYS A 136 7.77 14.39 -9.30
CA LYS A 136 8.93 15.01 -9.94
C LYS A 136 8.56 16.42 -10.39
N ASP A 137 9.11 17.41 -9.69
CA ASP A 137 9.03 18.82 -10.03
C ASP A 137 10.14 19.20 -11.03
N ALA A 138 9.85 20.17 -11.91
CA ALA A 138 10.77 20.60 -12.95
C ALA A 138 11.99 21.37 -12.42
N THR A 139 11.85 22.03 -11.27
CA THR A 139 12.90 22.86 -10.65
C THR A 139 13.58 22.12 -9.51
N PHE A 140 12.79 21.48 -8.64
CA PHE A 140 13.29 20.91 -7.38
C PHE A 140 13.61 19.41 -7.47
N GLY A 141 13.36 18.77 -8.60
CA GLY A 141 13.44 17.30 -8.69
C GLY A 141 12.30 16.64 -7.90
N HIS A 142 12.54 15.51 -7.26
CA HIS A 142 11.48 14.84 -6.49
C HIS A 142 11.10 15.61 -5.22
N VAL A 143 9.82 15.87 -5.05
CA VAL A 143 9.23 16.49 -3.86
C VAL A 143 8.31 15.48 -3.19
N ILE A 144 8.52 15.21 -1.91
CA ILE A 144 7.67 14.36 -1.08
C ILE A 144 6.63 15.22 -0.36
N ALA A 145 5.40 14.73 -0.34
CA ALA A 145 4.25 15.26 0.37
C ALA A 145 3.81 14.23 1.43
N PHE A 146 3.55 14.68 2.66
CA PHE A 146 3.04 13.86 3.74
C PHE A 146 1.82 14.49 4.38
N GLY A 147 0.80 13.70 4.68
CA GLY A 147 -0.41 14.18 5.35
C GLY A 147 -1.31 13.05 5.83
N PHE A 148 -2.44 13.41 6.42
CA PHE A 148 -3.51 12.44 6.70
C PHE A 148 -4.20 12.00 5.41
N GLY A 149 -4.72 10.77 5.38
CA GLY A 149 -5.50 10.23 4.27
C GLY A 149 -7.01 10.38 4.47
N GLY A 150 -7.76 10.20 3.39
CA GLY A 150 -9.23 10.22 3.39
C GLY A 150 -9.87 11.58 3.06
N ILE A 151 -11.20 11.55 2.90
CA ILE A 151 -12.02 12.67 2.37
C ILE A 151 -11.79 13.99 3.12
N LEU A 152 -11.56 13.93 4.44
CA LEU A 152 -11.37 15.12 5.26
C LEU A 152 -10.08 15.89 4.91
N VAL A 153 -9.04 15.24 4.35
CA VAL A 153 -7.77 15.91 4.02
C VAL A 153 -7.80 16.60 2.66
N GLU A 154 -8.51 16.06 1.68
CA GLU A 154 -8.73 16.75 0.39
C GLU A 154 -9.35 18.14 0.61
N VAL A 155 -10.20 18.26 1.64
CA VAL A 155 -10.84 19.52 2.05
C VAL A 155 -9.90 20.40 2.88
N MET A 156 -9.16 19.81 3.83
CA MET A 156 -8.38 20.57 4.83
C MET A 156 -6.96 20.97 4.37
N LYS A 157 -6.44 20.35 3.31
CA LYS A 157 -5.07 20.57 2.78
C LYS A 157 -3.97 20.50 3.85
N ASP A 158 -4.12 19.61 4.82
CA ASP A 158 -3.17 19.43 5.92
C ASP A 158 -2.02 18.50 5.49
N VAL A 159 -1.04 19.11 4.81
CA VAL A 159 0.07 18.42 4.15
C VAL A 159 1.37 19.21 4.37
N SER A 160 2.47 18.51 4.60
CA SER A 160 3.83 19.06 4.60
C SER A 160 4.62 18.56 3.39
N PHE A 161 5.62 19.36 2.97
CA PHE A 161 6.42 19.08 1.76
C PHE A 161 7.92 19.17 2.06
N ARG A 162 8.71 18.33 1.40
CA ARG A 162 10.19 18.40 1.40
C ARG A 162 10.75 17.98 0.04
N VAL A 163 11.93 18.50 -0.31
CA VAL A 163 12.70 18.00 -1.47
C VAL A 163 13.35 16.67 -1.06
N CYS A 164 13.36 15.70 -1.98
CA CYS A 164 13.97 14.40 -1.77
C CYS A 164 15.47 14.41 -2.13
N PRO A 165 16.30 13.53 -1.52
CA PRO A 165 15.94 12.64 -0.41
C PRO A 165 15.81 13.39 0.92
N ILE A 166 15.02 12.82 1.85
CA ILE A 166 14.86 13.38 3.19
C ILE A 166 15.62 12.55 4.23
N GLU A 167 15.96 13.18 5.36
CA GLU A 167 16.56 12.53 6.52
C GLU A 167 15.57 12.42 7.70
N GLU A 168 16.04 11.87 8.83
CA GLU A 168 15.19 11.68 10.01
C GLU A 168 14.66 13.00 10.58
N HIS A 169 15.47 14.06 10.55
CA HIS A 169 15.06 15.38 11.05
C HIS A 169 13.96 15.99 10.17
N ASP A 170 14.08 15.88 8.84
CA ASP A 170 13.05 16.28 7.89
C ASP A 170 11.74 15.52 8.13
N ALA A 171 11.83 14.19 8.26
CA ALA A 171 10.67 13.34 8.48
C ALA A 171 9.94 13.71 9.79
N GLN A 172 10.68 14.02 10.86
CA GLN A 172 10.09 14.50 12.11
C GLN A 172 9.41 15.85 11.93
N GLN A 173 10.07 16.83 11.28
CA GLN A 173 9.47 18.13 11.02
C GLN A 173 8.21 18.03 10.16
N MET A 174 8.23 17.21 9.09
CA MET A 174 7.07 16.98 8.25
C MET A 174 5.86 16.48 9.05
N ILE A 175 6.09 15.61 10.05
CA ILE A 175 5.04 15.09 10.93
C ILE A 175 4.52 16.19 11.85
N ASP A 176 5.41 16.98 12.44
CA ASP A 176 5.05 18.01 13.42
C ASP A 176 4.38 19.23 12.79
N GLU A 177 4.67 19.52 11.51
CA GLU A 177 4.05 20.59 10.71
C GLU A 177 2.57 20.35 10.41
N LEU A 178 2.08 19.11 10.50
CA LEU A 178 0.66 18.83 10.31
C LEU A 178 -0.15 19.51 11.42
N LYS A 179 -1.18 20.27 11.05
CA LYS A 179 -2.12 20.88 12.01
C LYS A 179 -2.80 19.82 12.87
N SER A 180 -3.00 18.64 12.30
CA SER A 180 -3.60 17.48 12.96
C SER A 180 -2.58 16.51 13.58
N SER A 181 -1.29 16.87 13.65
CA SER A 181 -0.21 16.00 14.19
C SER A 181 -0.53 15.41 15.56
N LYS A 182 -1.23 16.16 16.43
CA LYS A 182 -1.70 15.71 17.75
C LYS A 182 -2.48 14.39 17.72
N ILE A 183 -3.20 14.09 16.63
CA ILE A 183 -3.93 12.82 16.46
C ILE A 183 -2.95 11.64 16.42
N LEU A 184 -1.75 11.80 15.84
CA LEU A 184 -0.72 10.77 15.78
C LEU A 184 -0.09 10.49 17.15
N TYR A 185 -0.05 11.50 18.03
CA TYR A 185 0.42 11.36 19.41
C TYR A 185 -0.61 10.74 20.35
N GLY A 186 -1.84 10.51 19.87
CA GLY A 186 -2.94 9.98 20.66
C GLY A 186 -3.86 11.06 21.21
N VAL A 187 -5.16 10.86 21.08
CA VAL A 187 -6.23 11.72 21.62
C VAL A 187 -7.27 10.85 22.31
N ARG A 188 -7.88 11.34 23.39
CA ARG A 188 -8.99 10.65 24.09
C ARG A 188 -8.69 9.20 24.51
N GLY A 189 -7.46 8.93 24.96
CA GLY A 189 -7.04 7.60 25.42
C GLY A 189 -6.43 6.72 24.33
N ASP A 190 -6.38 7.17 23.08
CA ASP A 190 -5.61 6.52 22.02
C ASP A 190 -4.12 6.51 22.35
N LYS A 191 -3.45 5.42 21.98
CA LYS A 191 -2.00 5.34 22.02
C LYS A 191 -1.36 6.13 20.86
N PRO A 192 -0.13 6.64 21.05
CA PRO A 192 0.67 7.17 19.95
C PRO A 192 0.88 6.12 18.85
N VAL A 193 0.99 6.58 17.61
CA VAL A 193 1.34 5.72 16.48
C VAL A 193 2.80 5.26 16.53
N ALA A 194 3.15 4.26 15.74
CA ALA A 194 4.52 3.79 15.56
C ALA A 194 5.40 4.81 14.81
N PHE A 195 5.74 5.95 15.44
CA PHE A 195 6.49 7.06 14.82
C PHE A 195 7.83 6.64 14.21
N LYS A 196 8.52 5.67 14.83
CA LYS A 196 9.76 5.12 14.27
C LYS A 196 9.53 4.49 12.89
N GLU A 197 8.45 3.73 12.73
CA GLU A 197 8.11 3.12 11.45
C GLU A 197 7.67 4.16 10.43
N LEU A 198 6.86 5.14 10.86
CA LEU A 198 6.41 6.23 10.00
C LEU A 198 7.59 7.00 9.40
N LYS A 199 8.54 7.45 10.23
CA LYS A 199 9.74 8.16 9.76
C LYS A 199 10.57 7.31 8.81
N GLN A 200 10.73 6.02 9.10
CA GLN A 200 11.46 5.10 8.23
C GLN A 200 10.77 4.92 6.87
N ILE A 201 9.44 4.88 6.82
CA ILE A 201 8.69 4.82 5.55
C ILE A 201 8.91 6.09 4.74
N LEU A 202 8.80 7.29 5.35
CA LEU A 202 9.01 8.56 4.65
C LEU A 202 10.43 8.67 4.05
N ILE A 203 11.46 8.36 4.86
CA ILE A 203 12.86 8.36 4.40
C ILE A 203 13.04 7.36 3.26
N LYS A 204 12.53 6.14 3.39
CA LYS A 204 12.68 5.12 2.35
C LYS A 204 11.91 5.46 1.09
N ALA A 205 10.72 6.05 1.19
CA ALA A 205 9.97 6.53 0.03
C ALA A 205 10.76 7.60 -0.73
N SER A 206 11.36 8.57 -0.03
CA SER A 206 12.22 9.58 -0.68
C SER A 206 13.44 8.96 -1.40
N LYS A 207 14.05 7.93 -0.80
CA LYS A 207 15.17 7.18 -1.40
C LYS A 207 14.76 6.29 -2.56
N ILE A 208 13.50 5.82 -2.59
CA ILE A 208 12.95 5.12 -3.76
C ILE A 208 12.90 6.10 -4.94
N ALA A 209 12.41 7.31 -4.75
CA ALA A 209 12.37 8.32 -5.80
C ALA A 209 13.77 8.73 -6.28
N GLU A 210 14.70 8.97 -5.35
CA GLU A 210 16.11 9.27 -5.66
C GLU A 210 16.77 8.19 -6.54
N LYS A 211 16.52 6.91 -6.23
CA LYS A 211 17.12 5.77 -6.95
C LYS A 211 16.44 5.45 -8.28
N ASN A 212 15.24 5.98 -8.52
CA ASN A 212 14.45 5.70 -9.71
C ASN A 212 14.01 7.04 -10.33
N PRO A 213 14.94 7.78 -10.96
CA PRO A 213 14.68 9.13 -11.47
C PRO A 213 13.59 9.19 -12.54
N GLU A 214 13.24 8.05 -13.15
CA GLU A 214 12.16 7.87 -14.11
C GLU A 214 10.75 7.94 -13.49
N ILE A 215 10.62 7.79 -12.16
CA ILE A 215 9.33 7.94 -11.47
C ILE A 215 8.92 9.41 -11.56
N SER A 216 7.80 9.72 -12.23
CA SER A 216 7.21 11.05 -12.22
C SER A 216 6.24 11.24 -11.06
N GLU A 217 5.60 10.15 -10.60
CA GLU A 217 4.65 10.16 -9.49
C GLU A 217 4.72 8.85 -8.69
N LEU A 218 4.72 8.94 -7.36
CA LEU A 218 4.43 7.83 -6.44
C LEU A 218 3.34 8.31 -5.48
N ASP A 219 2.21 7.63 -5.44
CA ASP A 219 1.11 7.91 -4.53
C ASP A 219 0.89 6.69 -3.63
N ILE A 220 1.12 6.84 -2.33
CA ILE A 220 0.81 5.85 -1.30
C ILE A 220 -0.41 6.36 -0.55
N ASN A 221 -1.58 5.82 -0.86
CA ASN A 221 -2.84 6.28 -0.28
C ASN A 221 -3.91 5.16 -0.26
N PRO A 222 -4.20 4.53 0.90
CA PRO A 222 -3.69 4.89 2.21
C PRO A 222 -2.39 4.16 2.60
N LEU A 223 -1.54 4.87 3.33
CA LEU A 223 -0.64 4.30 4.33
C LEU A 223 -1.43 4.13 5.64
N ILE A 224 -1.59 2.91 6.16
CA ILE A 224 -2.29 2.67 7.43
C ILE A 224 -1.29 2.50 8.56
N ILE A 225 -1.53 3.18 9.68
CA ILE A 225 -0.67 3.14 10.87
C ILE A 225 -1.44 3.00 12.18
N ASN A 226 -0.90 2.22 13.11
CA ASN A 226 -1.35 2.15 14.50
C ASN A 226 -0.15 2.16 15.47
N GLU A 227 -0.35 1.80 16.72
CA GLU A 227 0.69 1.80 17.75
C GLU A 227 1.78 0.75 17.54
N LYS A 228 1.55 -0.24 16.67
CA LYS A 228 2.42 -1.39 16.44
C LYS A 228 3.12 -1.37 15.09
N PHE A 229 2.45 -0.90 14.05
CA PHE A 229 2.99 -0.96 12.69
C PHE A 229 2.50 0.19 11.80
N ALA A 230 3.21 0.39 10.69
CA ALA A 230 2.79 1.17 9.53
C ALA A 230 2.90 0.32 8.26
N LYS A 231 1.85 0.27 7.42
CA LYS A 231 1.81 -0.55 6.20
C LYS A 231 1.15 0.18 5.03
N VAL A 232 1.77 0.09 3.86
CA VAL A 232 1.19 0.52 2.58
C VAL A 232 0.05 -0.43 2.21
N VAL A 233 -1.15 0.12 1.96
CA VAL A 233 -2.35 -0.67 1.65
C VAL A 233 -2.84 -0.46 0.21
N ASP A 234 -2.50 0.69 -0.36
CA ASP A 234 -2.70 0.98 -1.77
C ASP A 234 -1.58 1.92 -2.24
N ALA A 235 -1.18 1.75 -3.50
CA ALA A 235 -0.16 2.56 -4.11
C ALA A 235 -0.33 2.65 -5.64
N ARG A 236 0.16 3.74 -6.20
CA ARG A 236 0.28 3.96 -7.63
C ARG A 236 1.64 4.58 -7.95
N ILE A 237 2.25 4.15 -9.05
CA ILE A 237 3.50 4.70 -9.56
C ILE A 237 3.30 5.07 -11.03
N VAL A 238 3.74 6.27 -11.42
CA VAL A 238 3.81 6.72 -12.81
C VAL A 238 5.27 6.92 -13.18
N VAL A 239 5.63 6.39 -14.34
CA VAL A 239 7.01 6.40 -14.87
C VAL A 239 6.98 7.00 -16.27
N GLU A 240 7.85 7.98 -16.52
CA GLU A 240 7.90 8.77 -17.76
C GLU A 240 9.16 8.60 -18.59
#